data_AF-A0A939HKU8-F1
#
_entry.id   AF-A0A939HKU8-F1
#
_cell.length_a   1.000
_cell.length_b   1.000
_cell.length_c   1.000
_cell.angle_alpha   90.00
_cell.angle_beta   90.00
_cell.angle_gamma   90.00
#
_symmetry.space_group_name_H-M   'P 1'
#
loop_
_entity.id
_entity.type
_entity.pdbx_description
1 polymer ?
#
loop_
_entity_poly.entity_id
_entity_poly.type
_entity_poly.pdbx_seq_one_letter_code
_entity_poly.pdbx_strand_id
1 'polypeptide(L)'
;EGGRVVVRPLDTFAKRVIRIRETVEDDPEMPVAVKAGVSAALRAIMIQTIGAFASRGRASTVVAWNPRDVPAEFLSGMERKGEAFVYRVSAPVSARHRPFYRPELAVQVWARGRAKVLLGPSGLGADTAGALAVPGNTLLGINGDAIYTTFVPGWAKPARYGGGDDGRIGRLRLQGVLENVKTPLSREDRDRLRVRAVRAGTDAAFFASEFLTPED
;
A
#
# COMPACT_ATOMS: atom_id res chain seq x y z
N GLU A 1 6.05 18.67 -38.08
CA GLU A 1 6.06 19.00 -36.65
C GLU A 1 6.20 17.72 -35.83
N GLY A 2 7.35 17.51 -35.19
CA GLY A 2 7.61 16.32 -34.38
C GLY A 2 6.94 16.47 -33.01
N GLY A 3 5.78 15.84 -32.82
CA GLY A 3 5.13 15.79 -31.53
C GLY A 3 6.07 15.22 -30.47
N ARG A 4 6.31 15.97 -29.39
CA ARG A 4 7.06 15.48 -28.22
C ARG A 4 6.38 14.20 -27.72
N VAL A 5 7.00 13.05 -27.99
CA VAL A 5 6.63 11.79 -27.34
C VAL A 5 6.98 11.95 -25.88
N VAL A 6 5.98 12.24 -25.04
CA VAL A 6 6.15 12.23 -23.59
C VAL A 6 6.34 10.78 -23.19
N VAL A 7 7.59 10.35 -23.09
CA VAL A 7 7.94 9.03 -22.58
C VAL A 7 7.50 9.01 -21.12
N ARG A 8 6.48 8.20 -20.80
CA ARG A 8 5.99 7.97 -19.42
C ARG A 8 6.49 6.60 -18.95
N PRO A 9 7.79 6.46 -18.60
CA PRO A 9 8.39 5.16 -18.34
C PRO A 9 7.73 4.44 -17.15
N LEU A 10 7.30 5.19 -16.13
CA LEU A 10 6.58 4.63 -14.99
C LEU A 10 5.20 4.08 -15.40
N ASP A 11 4.48 4.78 -16.27
CA ASP A 11 3.18 4.31 -16.75
C ASP A 11 3.34 3.05 -17.61
N THR A 12 4.37 3.00 -18.46
CA THR A 12 4.71 1.79 -19.25
C THR A 12 5.10 0.63 -18.35
N PHE A 13 5.93 0.86 -17.34
CA PHE A 13 6.32 -0.15 -16.36
C PHE A 13 5.09 -0.67 -15.59
N ALA A 14 4.24 0.23 -15.09
CA ALA A 14 3.02 -0.13 -14.38
C ALA A 14 2.08 -0.96 -15.26
N LYS A 15 1.86 -0.57 -16.51
CA LYS A 15 1.05 -1.33 -17.48
C LYS A 15 1.59 -2.74 -17.70
N ARG A 16 2.92 -2.91 -17.78
CA ARG A 16 3.55 -4.24 -17.91
C ARG A 16 3.34 -5.10 -16.67
N VAL A 17 3.52 -4.54 -15.47
CA VAL A 17 3.28 -5.26 -14.21
C VAL A 17 1.82 -5.68 -14.06
N ILE A 18 0.89 -4.76 -14.38
CA ILE A 18 -0.55 -5.05 -14.38
C ILE A 18 -0.87 -6.18 -15.35
N ARG A 19 -0.38 -6.09 -16.59
CA ARG A 19 -0.60 -7.13 -17.61
C ARG A 19 -0.11 -8.50 -17.17
N ILE A 20 1.11 -8.58 -16.62
CA ILE A 20 1.67 -9.86 -16.12
C ILE A 20 0.75 -10.43 -15.04
N ARG A 21 0.27 -9.57 -14.13
CA ARG A 21 -0.64 -10.00 -13.07
C ARG A 21 -1.98 -10.49 -13.62
N GLU A 22 -2.56 -9.78 -14.58
CA GLU A 22 -3.81 -10.18 -15.25
C GLU A 22 -3.65 -11.52 -15.95
N THR A 23 -2.58 -11.69 -16.74
CA THR A 23 -2.28 -12.97 -17.42
C THR A 23 -2.17 -14.15 -16.45
N VAL A 24 -1.55 -13.93 -15.27
CA VAL A 24 -1.41 -14.96 -14.24
C VAL A 24 -2.73 -15.27 -13.53
N GLU A 25 -3.55 -14.25 -13.28
CA GLU A 25 -4.86 -14.43 -12.64
C GLU A 25 -5.83 -15.18 -13.56
N ASP A 26 -5.83 -14.83 -14.84
CA ASP A 26 -6.74 -15.35 -15.85
C ASP A 26 -6.38 -16.76 -16.36
N ASP A 27 -5.18 -17.26 -16.05
CA ASP A 27 -4.74 -18.61 -16.43
C ASP A 27 -5.48 -19.68 -15.59
N PRO A 28 -6.38 -20.49 -16.18
CA PRO A 28 -7.15 -21.48 -15.43
C PRO A 28 -6.34 -22.71 -15.01
N GLU A 29 -5.22 -22.99 -15.68
CA GLU A 29 -4.37 -24.16 -15.43
C GLU A 29 -3.32 -23.88 -14.35
N MET A 30 -3.00 -22.60 -14.11
CA MET A 30 -1.99 -22.22 -13.13
C MET A 30 -2.45 -22.50 -11.68
N PRO A 31 -1.65 -23.25 -10.88
CA PRO A 31 -1.98 -23.52 -9.49
C PRO A 31 -2.10 -22.25 -8.65
N VAL A 32 -3.07 -22.20 -7.73
CA VAL A 32 -3.33 -21.05 -6.83
C VAL A 32 -2.09 -20.60 -6.08
N ALA A 33 -1.26 -21.54 -5.62
CA ALA A 33 0.00 -21.24 -4.92
C ALA A 33 0.99 -20.46 -5.80
N VAL A 34 1.04 -20.77 -7.10
CA VAL A 34 1.90 -20.07 -8.07
C VAL A 34 1.35 -18.68 -8.34
N LYS A 35 0.04 -18.53 -8.54
CA LYS A 35 -0.62 -17.21 -8.69
C LYS A 35 -0.33 -16.27 -7.51
N ALA A 36 -0.44 -16.81 -6.29
CA ALA A 36 -0.12 -16.09 -5.06
C ALA A 36 1.37 -15.70 -5.01
N GLY A 37 2.28 -16.63 -5.35
CA GLY A 37 3.72 -16.40 -5.39
C GLY A 37 4.11 -15.31 -6.39
N VAL A 38 3.58 -15.33 -7.61
CA VAL A 38 3.84 -14.31 -8.62
C VAL A 38 3.28 -12.95 -8.19
N SER A 39 2.06 -12.90 -7.65
CA SER A 39 1.48 -11.67 -7.10
C SER A 39 2.35 -11.07 -5.98
N ALA A 40 2.88 -11.91 -5.09
CA ALA A 40 3.79 -11.49 -4.03
C ALA A 40 5.12 -10.98 -4.60
N ALA A 41 5.69 -11.65 -5.60
CA ALA A 41 6.92 -11.25 -6.27
C ALA A 41 6.78 -9.90 -6.98
N LEU A 42 5.69 -9.69 -7.75
CA LEU A 42 5.41 -8.42 -8.42
C LEU A 42 5.26 -7.28 -7.41
N ARG A 43 4.56 -7.52 -6.29
CA ARG A 43 4.47 -6.54 -5.19
C ARG A 43 5.85 -6.20 -4.62
N ALA A 44 6.68 -7.21 -4.36
CA ALA A 44 8.02 -7.00 -3.84
C ALA A 44 8.88 -6.18 -4.82
N ILE A 45 8.86 -6.52 -6.12
CA ILE A 45 9.57 -5.77 -7.16
C ILE A 45 9.14 -4.31 -7.17
N MET A 46 7.83 -4.01 -7.11
CA MET A 46 7.34 -2.63 -7.07
C MET A 46 7.84 -1.88 -5.83
N ILE A 47 7.66 -2.47 -4.63
CA ILE A 47 8.05 -1.84 -3.37
C ILE A 47 9.55 -1.57 -3.33
N GLN A 48 10.37 -2.55 -3.74
CA GLN A 48 11.82 -2.40 -3.76
C GLN A 48 12.27 -1.37 -4.81
N THR A 49 11.62 -1.33 -5.98
CA THR A 49 11.90 -0.31 -7.00
C THR A 49 11.60 1.11 -6.49
N ILE A 50 10.43 1.32 -5.86
CA ILE A 50 10.07 2.60 -5.27
C ILE A 50 11.01 2.97 -4.12
N GLY A 51 11.40 1.99 -3.30
CA GLY A 51 12.39 2.15 -2.22
C GLY A 51 13.76 2.55 -2.76
N ALA A 52 14.20 1.94 -3.86
CA ALA A 52 15.47 2.27 -4.52
C ALA A 52 15.50 3.73 -5.01
N PHE A 53 14.37 4.25 -5.52
CA PHE A 53 14.27 5.67 -5.89
C PHE A 53 14.50 6.63 -4.73
N ALA A 54 14.14 6.25 -3.50
CA ALA A 54 14.31 7.07 -2.31
C ALA A 54 15.58 6.73 -1.49
N SER A 55 16.30 5.67 -1.82
CA SER A 55 17.44 5.19 -1.05
C SER A 55 18.74 5.91 -1.42
N ARG A 56 19.38 6.54 -0.43
CA ARG A 56 20.70 7.19 -0.58
C ARG A 56 21.88 6.22 -0.41
N GLY A 57 21.63 4.91 -0.44
CA GLY A 57 22.63 3.88 -0.13
C GLY A 57 22.49 3.35 1.30
N ARG A 58 23.20 2.26 1.59
CA ARG A 58 23.12 1.57 2.89
C ARG A 58 24.00 2.31 3.90
N ALA A 59 23.46 2.61 5.08
CA ALA A 59 24.29 3.04 6.20
C ALA A 59 25.16 1.86 6.66
N SER A 60 26.46 2.10 6.78
CA SER A 60 27.40 1.15 7.38
C SER A 60 27.48 1.40 8.89
N THR A 61 27.55 0.32 9.65
CA THR A 61 27.76 0.40 11.10
C THR A 61 29.25 0.30 11.34
N VAL A 62 29.84 1.30 11.99
CA VAL A 62 31.26 1.33 12.34
C VAL A 62 31.38 1.15 13.84
N VAL A 63 32.39 0.37 14.25
CA VAL A 63 32.69 0.05 15.64
C VAL A 63 34.00 0.71 16.01
N ALA A 64 33.99 1.50 17.08
CA ALA A 64 35.15 2.10 17.70
C ALA A 64 35.29 1.58 19.14
N TRP A 65 36.52 1.39 19.62
CA TRP A 65 36.78 0.92 20.99
C TRP A 65 37.09 2.07 21.95
N ASN A 66 37.34 3.27 21.42
CA ASN A 66 37.52 4.49 22.19
C ASN A 66 36.56 5.58 21.67
N PRO A 67 35.87 6.33 22.55
CA PRO A 67 35.02 7.46 22.12
C PRO A 67 35.76 8.50 21.29
N ARG A 68 37.08 8.67 21.52
CA ARG A 68 37.90 9.66 20.81
C ARG A 68 38.16 9.29 19.35
N ASP A 69 37.97 8.03 18.98
CA ASP A 69 38.12 7.55 17.60
C ASP A 69 36.86 7.82 16.76
N VAL A 70 35.77 8.28 17.39
CA VAL A 70 34.52 8.61 16.70
C VAL A 70 34.59 10.06 16.19
N PRO A 71 34.45 10.31 14.87
CA PRO A 71 34.44 11.67 14.33
C PRO A 71 33.32 12.53 14.91
N ALA A 72 33.56 13.83 15.04
CA ALA A 72 32.68 14.77 15.74
C ALA A 72 31.25 14.78 15.19
N GLU A 73 31.09 14.64 13.88
CA GLU A 73 29.80 14.60 13.18
C GLU A 73 28.94 13.36 13.50
N PHE A 74 29.53 12.30 14.05
CA PHE A 74 28.82 11.07 14.42
C PHE A 74 28.62 10.89 15.94
N LEU A 75 29.15 11.81 16.76
CA LEU A 75 29.04 11.72 18.22
C LEU A 75 27.58 11.75 18.71
N SER A 76 26.71 12.51 18.05
CA SER A 76 25.28 12.63 18.42
C SER A 76 24.48 11.36 18.16
N GLY A 77 24.92 10.52 17.22
CA GLY A 77 24.28 9.26 16.84
C GLY A 77 25.02 8.02 17.32
N MET A 78 26.03 8.19 18.18
CA MET A 78 26.83 7.12 18.76
C MET A 78 26.07 6.41 19.87
N GLU A 79 26.05 5.09 19.83
CA GLU A 79 25.51 4.23 20.89
C GLU A 79 26.64 3.40 21.52
N ARG A 80 26.71 3.36 22.85
CA ARG A 80 27.60 2.43 23.54
C ARG A 80 26.96 1.05 23.64
N LYS A 81 27.66 0.02 23.16
CA LYS A 81 27.26 -1.39 23.27
C LYS A 81 28.37 -2.19 23.96
N GLY A 82 28.21 -2.38 25.27
CA GLY A 82 29.24 -2.96 26.13
C GLY A 82 30.46 -2.06 26.21
N GLU A 83 31.62 -2.57 25.78
CA GLU A 83 32.88 -1.83 25.71
C GLU A 83 33.07 -1.07 24.40
N ALA A 84 32.26 -1.36 23.38
CA ALA A 84 32.38 -0.74 22.08
C ALA A 84 31.43 0.46 21.91
N PHE A 85 31.82 1.38 21.05
CA PHE A 85 31.05 2.52 20.56
C PHE A 85 30.66 2.26 19.11
N VAL A 86 29.37 2.34 18.83
CA VAL A 86 28.80 1.98 17.54
C VAL A 86 28.13 3.21 16.95
N TYR A 87 28.47 3.56 15.72
CA TYR A 87 27.86 4.68 15.01
C TYR A 87 27.58 4.33 13.55
N ARG A 88 26.68 5.08 12.92
CA ARG A 88 26.26 4.83 11.53
C ARG A 88 26.85 5.86 10.60
N VAL A 89 27.65 5.39 9.63
CA VAL A 89 28.17 6.21 8.54
C VAL A 89 27.31 5.96 7.31
N SER A 90 26.67 7.01 6.80
CA SER A 90 25.96 6.95 5.53
C SER A 90 26.97 6.68 4.42
N ALA A 91 26.86 5.56 3.73
CA ALA A 91 27.72 5.31 2.58
C ALA A 91 27.44 6.38 1.51
N PRO A 92 28.47 6.96 0.89
CA PRO A 92 28.25 7.86 -0.25
C PRO A 92 27.52 7.10 -1.35
N VAL A 93 26.57 7.76 -2.01
CA VAL A 93 25.86 7.17 -3.15
C VAL A 93 26.89 6.84 -4.22
N SER A 94 27.18 5.55 -4.42
CA SER A 94 28.11 5.11 -5.46
C SER A 94 27.69 5.62 -6.84
N ALA A 95 28.65 5.81 -7.76
CA ALA A 95 28.35 6.23 -9.13
C ALA A 95 27.33 5.33 -9.83
N ARG A 96 27.33 4.02 -9.52
CA ARG A 96 26.35 3.03 -10.02
C ARG A 96 24.93 3.26 -9.49
N HIS A 97 24.76 3.74 -8.26
CA HIS A 97 23.46 3.94 -7.62
C HIS A 97 22.88 5.36 -7.85
N ARG A 98 23.73 6.33 -8.18
CA ARG A 98 23.33 7.72 -8.41
C ARG A 98 22.26 7.92 -9.48
N PRO A 99 22.24 7.16 -10.61
CA PRO A 99 21.16 7.24 -11.58
C PRO A 99 19.80 6.77 -11.04
N PHE A 100 19.79 5.87 -10.05
CA PHE A 100 18.58 5.28 -9.49
C PHE A 100 18.00 6.10 -8.33
N TYR A 101 18.78 6.98 -7.69
CA TYR A 101 18.24 7.91 -6.70
C TYR A 101 17.41 8.99 -7.41
N ARG A 102 16.08 8.83 -7.36
CA ARG A 102 15.07 9.66 -8.04
C ARG A 102 13.88 9.89 -7.09
N PRO A 103 14.09 10.58 -5.96
CA PRO A 103 13.04 10.78 -4.95
C PRO A 103 11.77 11.42 -5.51
N GLU A 104 11.88 12.24 -6.55
CA GLU A 104 10.76 12.84 -7.28
C GLU A 104 9.82 11.78 -7.89
N LEU A 105 10.37 10.67 -8.39
CA LEU A 105 9.58 9.57 -8.93
C LEU A 105 8.89 8.79 -7.81
N ALA A 106 9.58 8.56 -6.69
CA ALA A 106 8.99 7.92 -5.51
C ALA A 106 7.81 8.74 -4.97
N VAL A 107 7.99 10.06 -4.83
CA VAL A 107 6.94 10.98 -4.36
C VAL A 107 5.73 10.95 -5.30
N GLN A 108 5.93 10.98 -6.62
CA GLN A 108 4.81 10.89 -7.56
C GLN A 108 3.99 9.61 -7.40
N VAL A 109 4.64 8.46 -7.19
CA VAL A 109 3.94 7.19 -7.00
C VAL A 109 3.14 7.21 -5.70
N TRP A 110 3.76 7.62 -4.59
CA TRP A 110 3.07 7.67 -3.30
C TRP A 110 1.94 8.69 -3.29
N ALA A 111 2.16 9.90 -3.82
CA ALA A 111 1.14 10.94 -3.89
C ALA A 111 -0.08 10.49 -4.70
N ARG A 112 0.14 9.87 -5.87
CA ARG A 112 -0.96 9.30 -6.69
C ARG A 112 -1.70 8.18 -5.97
N GLY A 113 -0.97 7.29 -5.29
CA GLY A 113 -1.56 6.24 -4.47
C GLY A 113 -2.46 6.81 -3.37
N ARG A 114 -1.98 7.83 -2.65
CA ARG A 114 -2.76 8.51 -1.60
C ARG A 114 -3.97 9.26 -2.15
N ALA A 115 -3.84 9.94 -3.28
CA ALA A 115 -4.96 10.60 -3.94
C ALA A 115 -6.08 9.59 -4.28
N LYS A 116 -5.71 8.41 -4.81
CA LYS A 116 -6.67 7.34 -5.13
C LYS A 116 -7.42 6.76 -3.93
N VAL A 117 -6.86 6.87 -2.72
CA VAL A 117 -7.54 6.45 -1.48
C VAL A 117 -8.63 7.46 -1.10
N LEU A 118 -8.40 8.75 -1.39
CA LEU A 118 -9.36 9.81 -1.14
C LEU A 118 -10.50 9.76 -2.17
N LEU A 119 -10.13 9.70 -3.46
CA LEU A 119 -11.07 9.64 -4.55
C LEU A 119 -10.44 8.87 -5.72
N GLY A 120 -11.10 7.79 -6.09
CA GLY A 120 -10.62 6.86 -7.09
C GLY A 120 -11.78 6.21 -7.83
N PRO A 121 -11.47 5.48 -8.90
CA PRO A 121 -12.50 4.96 -9.76
C PRO A 121 -13.02 3.63 -9.20
N SER A 122 -14.30 3.30 -9.41
CA SER A 122 -14.88 1.96 -9.23
C SER A 122 -15.49 1.45 -10.55
N GLY A 123 -16.20 0.33 -10.51
CA GLY A 123 -17.06 -0.14 -11.59
C GLY A 123 -18.23 0.81 -11.90
N LEU A 124 -18.57 1.72 -10.97
CA LEU A 124 -19.64 2.72 -11.15
C LEU A 124 -19.17 3.98 -11.91
N GLY A 125 -17.87 4.13 -12.17
CA GLY A 125 -17.33 5.28 -12.91
C GLY A 125 -16.04 5.83 -12.32
N ALA A 126 -15.54 6.91 -12.93
CA ALA A 126 -14.43 7.69 -12.39
C ALA A 126 -14.87 8.39 -11.09
N ASP A 127 -13.97 8.47 -10.12
CA ASP A 127 -14.18 9.26 -8.88
C ASP A 127 -15.42 8.88 -8.07
N THR A 128 -15.72 7.58 -8.01
CA THR A 128 -16.90 7.03 -7.33
C THR A 128 -16.58 6.28 -6.03
N ALA A 129 -15.30 6.06 -5.72
CA ALA A 129 -14.85 5.32 -4.55
C ALA A 129 -13.77 6.07 -3.78
N GLY A 130 -13.67 5.83 -2.47
CA GLY A 130 -12.66 6.43 -1.60
C GLY A 130 -13.25 7.13 -0.39
N ALA A 131 -12.37 7.70 0.43
CA ALA A 131 -12.73 8.37 1.68
C ALA A 131 -13.66 9.59 1.48
N LEU A 132 -13.56 10.27 0.33
CA LEU A 132 -14.43 11.41 0.00
C LEU A 132 -15.78 10.98 -0.58
N ALA A 133 -15.93 9.70 -0.94
CA ALA A 133 -17.16 9.13 -1.47
C ALA A 133 -18.01 8.42 -0.39
N VAL A 134 -17.67 8.61 0.88
CA VAL A 134 -18.44 8.07 2.03
C VAL A 134 -18.93 9.21 2.92
N PRO A 135 -20.07 9.06 3.61
CA PRO A 135 -20.51 10.04 4.60
C PRO A 135 -19.45 10.24 5.69
N GLY A 136 -19.10 11.50 5.98
CA GLY A 136 -18.00 11.82 6.89
C GLY A 136 -18.16 11.25 8.31
N ASN A 137 -19.39 11.14 8.80
CA ASN A 137 -19.72 10.55 10.11
C ASN A 137 -19.48 9.03 10.19
N THR A 138 -19.23 8.36 9.06
CA THR A 138 -18.96 6.92 9.01
C THR A 138 -17.47 6.59 8.91
N LEU A 139 -16.62 7.58 8.60
CA LEU A 139 -15.19 7.38 8.39
C LEU A 139 -14.45 7.30 9.73
N LEU A 140 -13.94 6.11 10.06
CA LEU A 140 -13.17 5.87 11.29
C LEU A 140 -11.70 6.26 11.12
N GLY A 141 -11.17 6.17 9.89
CA GLY A 141 -9.81 6.59 9.59
C GLY A 141 -9.27 6.06 8.28
N ILE A 142 -8.07 6.55 7.94
CA ILE A 142 -7.32 6.16 6.74
C ILE A 142 -5.95 5.65 7.18
N ASN A 143 -5.54 4.49 6.67
CA ASN A 143 -4.23 3.91 6.93
C ASN A 143 -3.61 3.40 5.64
N GLY A 144 -2.55 4.05 5.18
CA GLY A 144 -1.90 3.62 3.93
C GLY A 144 -2.84 3.78 2.73
N ASP A 145 -3.15 2.63 2.14
CA ASP A 145 -4.05 2.41 1.01
C ASP A 145 -5.45 1.91 1.42
N ALA A 146 -5.77 1.93 2.72
CA ALA A 146 -7.04 1.46 3.26
C ALA A 146 -7.83 2.58 3.95
N ILE A 147 -9.16 2.50 3.82
CA ILE A 147 -10.13 3.28 4.60
C ILE A 147 -10.89 2.34 5.54
N TYR A 148 -11.24 2.83 6.72
CA TYR A 148 -12.07 2.11 7.68
C TYR A 148 -13.37 2.88 7.89
N THR A 149 -14.51 2.20 7.73
CA THR A 149 -15.84 2.81 7.81
C THR A 149 -16.76 1.99 8.72
N THR A 150 -17.78 2.62 9.29
CA THR A 150 -18.81 1.95 10.11
C THR A 150 -19.92 1.30 9.28
N PHE A 151 -19.94 1.53 7.96
CA PHE A 151 -20.88 0.91 7.02
C PHE A 151 -20.13 0.44 5.78
N VAL A 152 -20.79 -0.42 4.99
CA VAL A 152 -20.25 -0.92 3.72
C VAL A 152 -20.75 -0.03 2.58
N PRO A 153 -19.89 0.78 1.93
CA PRO A 153 -20.32 1.64 0.85
C PRO A 153 -20.72 0.84 -0.39
N GLY A 154 -21.71 1.32 -1.14
CA GLY A 154 -22.24 0.63 -2.33
C GLY A 154 -21.15 0.36 -3.38
N TRP A 155 -20.22 1.30 -3.58
CA TRP A 155 -19.09 1.12 -4.50
C TRP A 155 -18.12 -0.01 -4.09
N ALA A 156 -18.13 -0.45 -2.83
CA ALA A 156 -17.30 -1.57 -2.36
C ALA A 156 -18.01 -2.93 -2.46
N LYS A 157 -19.31 -2.95 -2.76
CA LYS A 157 -20.04 -4.19 -3.01
C LYS A 157 -19.64 -4.78 -4.38
N PRO A 158 -19.62 -6.11 -4.54
CA PRO A 158 -19.43 -6.76 -5.83
C PRO A 158 -20.42 -6.25 -6.89
N ALA A 159 -19.97 -6.12 -8.13
CA ALA A 159 -20.80 -5.72 -9.26
C ALA A 159 -22.05 -6.60 -9.43
N ARG A 160 -21.95 -7.90 -9.11
CA ARG A 160 -23.08 -8.85 -9.10
C ARG A 160 -24.21 -8.49 -8.11
N TYR A 161 -23.92 -7.64 -7.12
CA TYR A 161 -24.89 -7.12 -6.15
C TYR A 161 -25.19 -5.63 -6.39
N GLY A 162 -25.02 -5.13 -7.62
CA GLY A 162 -25.24 -3.73 -7.98
C GLY A 162 -24.19 -2.75 -7.44
N GLY A 163 -23.04 -3.27 -7.01
CA GLY A 163 -21.95 -2.46 -6.47
C GLY A 163 -20.86 -2.06 -7.48
N GLY A 164 -19.80 -1.45 -6.98
CA GLY A 164 -18.68 -0.95 -7.77
C GLY A 164 -17.42 -1.83 -7.77
N ASP A 165 -17.40 -2.96 -7.07
CA ASP A 165 -16.26 -3.87 -7.11
C ASP A 165 -16.36 -4.78 -8.34
N ASP A 166 -15.60 -4.39 -9.38
CA ASP A 166 -15.46 -5.08 -10.67
C ASP A 166 -14.25 -6.04 -10.70
N GLY A 167 -13.59 -6.27 -9.56
CA GLY A 167 -12.40 -7.12 -9.45
C GLY A 167 -11.12 -6.53 -10.02
N ARG A 168 -11.17 -5.41 -10.76
CA ARG A 168 -10.01 -4.85 -11.45
C ARG A 168 -8.92 -4.40 -10.48
N ILE A 169 -7.68 -4.41 -10.97
CA ILE A 169 -6.50 -4.01 -10.19
C ILE A 169 -6.53 -2.50 -9.94
N GLY A 170 -6.13 -2.09 -8.74
CA GLY A 170 -6.04 -0.68 -8.36
C GLY A 170 -7.37 -0.05 -7.93
N ARG A 171 -8.41 -0.86 -7.74
CA ARG A 171 -9.68 -0.49 -7.11
C ARG A 171 -9.63 -0.71 -5.61
N LEU A 172 -10.27 0.19 -4.85
CA LEU A 172 -10.58 -0.09 -3.46
C LEU A 172 -11.61 -1.21 -3.41
N ARG A 173 -11.41 -2.17 -2.51
CA ARG A 173 -12.26 -3.34 -2.37
C ARG A 173 -12.47 -3.65 -0.89
N LEU A 174 -13.63 -4.21 -0.57
CA LEU A 174 -13.91 -4.66 0.77
C LEU A 174 -12.98 -5.83 1.11
N GLN A 175 -12.26 -5.73 2.22
CA GLN A 175 -11.34 -6.79 2.68
C GLN A 175 -11.95 -7.63 3.79
N GLY A 176 -12.88 -7.06 4.55
CA GLY A 176 -13.59 -7.76 5.59
C GLY A 176 -14.51 -6.84 6.39
N VAL A 177 -15.47 -7.43 7.08
CA VAL A 177 -16.42 -6.72 7.94
C VAL A 177 -16.41 -7.34 9.33
N LEU A 178 -16.53 -6.48 10.34
CA LEU A 178 -16.77 -6.91 11.71
C LEU A 178 -17.94 -6.10 12.25
N GLU A 179 -18.84 -6.77 12.95
CA GLU A 179 -19.96 -6.15 13.65
C GLU A 179 -19.63 -5.98 15.13
N ASN A 180 -20.27 -4.99 15.77
CA ASN A 180 -20.24 -4.80 17.22
C ASN A 180 -18.82 -4.72 17.84
N VAL A 181 -17.89 -4.07 17.14
CA VAL A 181 -16.53 -3.87 17.62
C VAL A 181 -16.37 -2.53 18.34
N LYS A 182 -15.59 -2.52 19.42
CA LYS A 182 -15.16 -1.27 20.07
C LYS A 182 -14.15 -0.56 19.18
N THR A 183 -14.25 0.77 19.11
CA THR A 183 -13.28 1.61 18.40
C THR A 183 -11.88 1.37 18.97
N PRO A 184 -10.88 1.04 18.13
CA PRO A 184 -9.52 0.78 18.61
C PRO A 184 -8.87 2.07 19.12
N LEU A 185 -8.20 1.99 20.28
CA LEU A 185 -7.49 3.12 20.87
C LEU A 185 -5.99 3.15 20.49
N SER A 186 -5.43 2.02 20.09
CA SER A 186 -4.04 1.90 19.66
C SER A 186 -3.91 1.37 18.24
N ARG A 187 -2.73 1.58 17.64
CA ARG A 187 -2.37 0.99 16.35
C ARG A 187 -2.42 -0.53 16.39
N GLU A 188 -1.99 -1.13 17.49
CA GLU A 188 -1.96 -2.58 17.68
C GLU A 188 -3.37 -3.17 17.76
N ASP A 189 -4.30 -2.51 18.47
CA ASP A 189 -5.71 -2.91 18.51
C ASP A 189 -6.33 -2.89 17.12
N ARG A 190 -6.10 -1.81 16.37
CA ARG A 190 -6.58 -1.69 14.99
C ARG A 190 -6.00 -2.79 14.10
N ASP A 191 -4.70 -3.07 14.20
CA ASP A 191 -4.06 -4.11 13.38
C ASP A 191 -4.61 -5.51 13.73
N ARG A 192 -4.94 -5.78 15.01
CA ARG A 192 -5.66 -6.98 15.44
C ARG A 192 -7.07 -7.06 14.85
N LEU A 193 -7.83 -5.97 14.91
CA LEU A 193 -9.16 -5.89 14.29
C LEU A 193 -9.11 -6.10 12.78
N ARG A 194 -8.11 -5.53 12.09
CA ARG A 194 -7.90 -5.73 10.65
C ARG A 194 -7.69 -7.21 10.33
N VAL A 195 -6.81 -7.90 11.07
CA VAL A 195 -6.56 -9.33 10.85
C VAL A 195 -7.83 -10.15 11.10
N ARG A 196 -8.61 -9.82 12.13
CA ARG A 196 -9.91 -10.45 12.40
C ARG A 196 -10.91 -10.21 11.27
N ALA A 197 -11.02 -8.98 10.76
CA ALA A 197 -11.92 -8.64 9.67
C ALA A 197 -11.58 -9.41 8.39
N VAL A 198 -10.31 -9.46 8.01
CA VAL A 198 -9.85 -10.23 6.83
C VAL A 198 -10.16 -11.72 6.99
N ARG A 199 -10.03 -12.28 8.19
CA ARG A 199 -10.40 -13.68 8.47
C ARG A 199 -11.90 -13.92 8.44
N ALA A 200 -12.70 -12.96 8.91
CA ALA A 200 -14.16 -13.03 8.84
C ALA A 200 -14.69 -12.93 7.40
N GLY A 201 -13.89 -12.35 6.49
CA GLY A 201 -14.25 -12.19 5.10
C GLY A 201 -15.34 -11.12 4.91
N THR A 202 -15.97 -11.15 3.75
CA THR A 202 -16.90 -10.11 3.30
C THR A 202 -18.34 -10.60 3.20
N ASP A 203 -18.62 -11.88 3.41
CA ASP A 203 -19.94 -12.48 3.17
C ASP A 203 -21.04 -11.84 4.03
N ALA A 204 -20.75 -11.55 5.30
CA ALA A 204 -21.68 -10.85 6.19
C ALA A 204 -22.16 -9.49 5.63
N ALA A 205 -21.36 -8.84 4.77
CA ALA A 205 -21.72 -7.57 4.15
C ALA A 205 -22.81 -7.68 3.08
N PHE A 206 -23.03 -8.88 2.52
CA PHE A 206 -23.89 -9.10 1.35
C PHE A 206 -25.09 -9.98 1.67
N PHE A 207 -25.00 -10.84 2.70
CA PHE A 207 -26.04 -11.80 3.05
C PHE A 207 -26.84 -11.42 4.31
N ALA A 208 -26.48 -10.33 5.01
CA ALA A 208 -27.19 -9.89 6.22
C ALA A 208 -28.58 -9.26 5.97
N SER A 209 -29.02 -9.11 4.71
CA SER A 209 -30.29 -8.47 4.36
C SER A 209 -31.37 -9.40 3.81
N GLU A 210 -31.35 -10.70 4.17
CA GLU A 210 -32.52 -11.56 3.90
C GLU A 210 -33.68 -11.29 4.89
N PHE A 211 -33.44 -10.52 5.96
CA PHE A 211 -34.49 -10.04 6.86
C PHE A 211 -34.17 -8.63 7.35
N LEU A 212 -35.19 -7.76 7.33
CA LEU A 212 -35.22 -6.34 7.69
C LEU A 212 -34.97 -5.38 6.52
N THR A 213 -35.96 -5.31 5.63
CA THR A 213 -36.44 -4.01 5.14
C THR A 213 -36.99 -3.23 6.35
N PRO A 214 -36.45 -2.06 6.70
CA PRO A 214 -37.27 -1.06 7.36
C PRO A 214 -38.25 -0.56 6.30
N GLU A 215 -39.52 -0.98 6.41
CA GLU A 215 -40.61 -0.18 5.87
C GLU A 215 -40.76 1.07 6.75
N ASP A 216 -41.04 2.19 6.07
CA ASP A 216 -41.27 3.57 6.51
C ASP A 216 -40.04 4.49 6.77
#